data_AF-A0A947R2T7-F1
#
_entry.id   AF-A0A947R2T7-F1
#
_cell.length_a   1.000
_cell.length_b   1.000
_cell.length_c   1.000
_cell.angle_alpha   90.00
_cell.angle_beta   90.00
_cell.angle_gamma   90.00
#
_symmetry.space_group_name_H-M   'P 1'
#
loop_
_entity.id
_entity.type
_entity.pdbx_description
1 polymer ?
#
loop_
_entity_poly.entity_id
_entity_poly.type
_entity_poly.pdbx_seq_one_letter_code
_entity_poly.pdbx_strand_id
1 'polypeptide(L)'
;MTTKNSVFIKTGTMLIVFIIYFFWLVPCINASPSIAANNGRFYEPVEIPGKLVPDIVGSPLEKIIVFAFRDNQFRPIVFQIDEVTGEGSFILSKGPEANNNRSNQVYDEQDLIAFMVRDTGEKAPIDLVPEDADKTTPVALIDPSTGEETWVYISTFKGDVPTVTLEPIISLFNRDDVGFNVRGISFGYDGLVKDKGKKKASPTIFIDKFWVNEKGGGNNENIFDRQKVRGRIRFMGGLIKVPFSEGLVKGGITAYKEGPVRIITHSCMYPAFPLGIKGPRFYIDSIMVDSLTLTKTIMGVPFNPGALISDITLSFGMDLSENAKGMTYYSSENLEGFLIDGIMSKEEKDYKNTKNSWCLITGPQGTQITATVFDPNFLKNGKAFSTYNDDEKDEHPPENFKGDIGAMFDQLVLKGLASGKYYIDTTGCVPSHFYREDGFNKTLLLEILNAQKKPLKLKAGEIEITNGAMSPRELIQTNLDS
;
A
#
# COMPACT_ATOMS: atom_id res chain seq x y z
N MET A 1 -82.50 -44.57 19.21
CA MET A 1 -81.93 -44.04 17.95
C MET A 1 -81.44 -42.62 18.25
N THR A 2 -80.15 -42.45 18.57
CA THR A 2 -79.10 -41.76 17.74
C THR A 2 -79.31 -40.23 17.62
N THR A 3 -78.40 -39.28 17.88
CA THR A 3 -76.98 -39.21 18.31
C THR A 3 -76.58 -37.72 18.54
N LYS A 4 -75.65 -37.48 19.49
CA LYS A 4 -74.49 -36.55 19.53
C LYS A 4 -74.55 -34.99 19.41
N ASN A 5 -73.99 -34.40 20.48
CA ASN A 5 -72.89 -33.42 20.60
C ASN A 5 -73.09 -31.89 20.43
N SER A 6 -72.36 -31.18 21.30
CA SER A 6 -72.36 -29.75 21.62
C SER A 6 -71.08 -29.00 21.21
N VAL A 7 -71.10 -27.67 21.45
CA VAL A 7 -70.03 -26.65 21.64
C VAL A 7 -69.94 -25.58 20.52
N PHE A 8 -69.97 -24.27 20.88
CA PHE A 8 -68.94 -23.22 20.58
C PHE A 8 -69.34 -21.74 20.94
N ILE A 9 -68.48 -21.08 21.75
CA ILE A 9 -67.94 -19.67 21.81
C ILE A 9 -68.83 -18.37 21.85
N LYS A 10 -68.56 -17.47 22.83
CA LYS A 10 -67.99 -16.06 22.74
C LYS A 10 -68.13 -15.29 24.07
N THR A 11 -67.04 -15.05 24.83
CA THR A 11 -66.08 -13.89 24.88
C THR A 11 -66.57 -12.58 25.51
N GLY A 12 -65.80 -12.12 26.51
CA GLY A 12 -65.67 -10.71 26.92
C GLY A 12 -65.00 -10.53 28.29
N THR A 13 -63.97 -9.68 28.36
CA THR A 13 -63.49 -8.84 29.49
C THR A 13 -61.99 -8.97 29.85
N MET A 14 -61.30 -7.82 29.80
CA MET A 14 -59.95 -7.49 30.26
C MET A 14 -59.80 -7.58 31.79
N LEU A 15 -58.63 -8.02 32.29
CA LEU A 15 -57.94 -7.35 33.40
C LEU A 15 -56.46 -7.77 33.48
N ILE A 16 -55.64 -6.79 33.85
CA ILE A 16 -54.18 -6.75 34.03
C ILE A 16 -53.76 -7.53 35.29
N VAL A 17 -52.75 -8.40 35.20
CA VAL A 17 -51.88 -8.80 36.34
C VAL A 17 -50.44 -9.03 35.86
N PHE A 18 -49.53 -8.38 36.58
CA PHE A 18 -48.06 -8.48 36.59
C PHE A 18 -47.53 -9.93 36.54
N ILE A 19 -46.64 -10.22 35.59
CA ILE A 19 -45.64 -11.29 35.74
C ILE A 19 -44.26 -10.70 35.48
N ILE A 20 -43.48 -10.70 36.56
CA ILE A 20 -42.06 -10.39 36.65
C ILE A 20 -41.30 -11.41 35.79
N TYR A 21 -40.77 -10.97 34.64
CA TYR A 21 -39.70 -11.68 33.95
C TYR A 21 -38.39 -10.95 34.25
N PHE A 22 -37.64 -11.53 35.18
CA PHE A 22 -36.22 -11.28 35.40
C PHE A 22 -35.47 -11.61 34.10
N PHE A 23 -35.35 -10.64 33.19
CA PHE A 23 -34.37 -10.71 32.11
C PHE A 23 -33.00 -10.48 32.75
N TRP A 24 -32.18 -11.54 32.77
CA TRP A 24 -30.75 -11.40 32.89
C TRP A 24 -30.28 -10.47 31.76
N LEU A 25 -29.95 -9.23 32.13
CA LEU A 25 -28.97 -8.43 31.41
C LEU A 25 -27.66 -9.24 31.47
N VAL A 26 -27.46 -10.11 30.49
CA VAL A 26 -26.09 -10.48 30.11
C VAL A 26 -25.49 -9.15 29.65
N PRO A 27 -24.50 -8.58 30.36
CA PRO A 27 -23.81 -7.42 29.84
C PRO A 27 -23.29 -7.83 28.47
N CYS A 28 -23.69 -7.08 27.43
CA CYS A 28 -23.11 -7.23 26.11
C CYS A 28 -21.60 -7.36 26.30
N ILE A 29 -21.09 -8.50 25.84
CA ILE A 29 -19.67 -8.82 25.76
C ILE A 29 -19.00 -7.55 25.23
N ASN A 30 -18.11 -6.96 26.04
CA ASN A 30 -17.22 -5.92 25.55
C ASN A 30 -16.51 -6.54 24.35
N ALA A 31 -16.83 -6.06 23.14
CA ALA A 31 -16.09 -6.46 21.96
C ALA A 31 -14.61 -6.22 22.28
N SER A 32 -13.80 -7.28 22.18
CA SER A 32 -12.35 -7.18 22.34
C SER A 32 -11.84 -5.99 21.53
N PRO A 33 -10.95 -5.14 22.08
CA PRO A 33 -10.51 -3.93 21.38
C PRO A 33 -9.73 -4.32 20.13
N SER A 34 -10.40 -4.35 18.98
CA SER A 34 -9.74 -4.28 17.70
C SER A 34 -9.14 -2.88 17.56
N ILE A 35 -7.89 -2.79 17.10
CA ILE A 35 -7.29 -1.49 16.77
C ILE A 35 -8.23 -0.81 15.76
N ALA A 36 -8.70 0.39 16.11
CA ALA A 36 -9.68 1.11 15.31
C ALA A 36 -8.98 1.89 14.19
N ALA A 37 -9.69 2.14 13.08
CA ALA A 37 -9.17 2.86 11.91
C ALA A 37 -8.75 4.31 12.19
N ASN A 38 -9.11 4.85 13.35
CA ASN A 38 -8.69 6.16 13.84
C ASN A 38 -7.33 6.16 14.56
N ASN A 39 -6.63 5.01 14.60
CA ASN A 39 -5.27 4.86 15.09
C ASN A 39 -4.33 4.57 13.90
N GLY A 40 -3.22 5.29 13.79
CA GLY A 40 -2.26 5.11 12.67
C GLY A 40 -1.70 3.69 12.53
N ARG A 41 -1.62 2.90 13.61
CA ARG A 41 -1.18 1.49 13.57
C ARG A 41 -2.15 0.58 12.84
N PHE A 42 -3.41 0.97 12.66
CA PHE A 42 -4.39 0.19 11.90
C PHE A 42 -3.92 -0.17 10.49
N TYR A 43 -3.14 0.73 9.88
CA TYR A 43 -2.66 0.63 8.51
C TYR A 43 -1.32 -0.10 8.38
N GLU A 44 -0.68 -0.44 9.50
CA GLU A 44 0.66 -1.03 9.52
C GLU A 44 0.60 -2.54 9.17
N PRO A 45 1.32 -3.01 8.15
CA PRO A 45 1.60 -4.43 7.97
C PRO A 45 2.64 -4.90 8.98
N VAL A 46 2.66 -6.20 9.23
CA VAL A 46 3.59 -6.88 10.13
C VAL A 46 4.33 -7.96 9.36
N GLU A 47 5.60 -8.14 9.67
CA GLU A 47 6.43 -9.23 9.14
C GLU A 47 7.13 -9.97 10.26
N ILE A 48 6.75 -11.23 10.46
CA ILE A 48 7.41 -12.13 11.40
C ILE A 48 8.41 -12.99 10.59
N PRO A 49 9.73 -12.77 10.73
CA PRO A 49 10.72 -13.62 10.12
C PRO A 49 10.84 -14.96 10.87
N GLY A 50 11.19 -16.03 10.17
CA GLY A 50 11.31 -17.37 10.77
C GLY A 50 12.26 -17.41 11.97
N LYS A 51 13.34 -16.62 11.95
CA LYS A 51 14.28 -16.48 13.07
C LYS A 51 13.64 -15.98 14.38
N LEU A 52 12.49 -15.30 14.33
CA LEU A 52 11.75 -14.88 15.53
C LEU A 52 10.98 -16.05 16.15
N VAL A 53 10.60 -17.04 15.33
CA VAL A 53 9.76 -18.18 15.72
C VAL A 53 10.45 -19.51 15.35
N PRO A 54 11.64 -19.79 15.91
CA PRO A 54 12.48 -20.92 15.50
C PRO A 54 11.79 -22.28 15.64
N ASP A 55 10.81 -22.42 16.55
CA ASP A 55 10.05 -23.66 16.74
C ASP A 55 9.20 -24.06 15.52
N ILE A 56 8.87 -23.09 14.67
CA ILE A 56 8.04 -23.24 13.46
C ILE A 56 8.89 -23.50 12.21
N VAL A 57 10.18 -23.12 12.23
CA VAL A 57 11.11 -23.29 11.10
C VAL A 57 11.20 -24.76 10.69
N GLY A 58 11.24 -25.01 9.38
CA GLY A 58 11.22 -26.35 8.78
C GLY A 58 9.83 -26.92 8.55
N SER A 59 8.76 -26.21 8.91
CA SER A 59 7.38 -26.64 8.65
C SER A 59 7.00 -26.39 7.19
N PRO A 60 6.23 -27.28 6.53
CA PRO A 60 5.65 -26.99 5.22
C PRO A 60 4.74 -25.76 5.28
N LEU A 61 4.78 -24.90 4.26
CA LEU A 61 4.05 -23.64 4.25
C LEU A 61 2.53 -23.85 4.41
N GLU A 62 1.97 -24.88 3.79
CA GLU A 62 0.55 -25.20 3.84
C GLU A 62 0.07 -25.73 5.21
N LYS A 63 1.00 -25.98 6.14
CA LYS A 63 0.71 -26.46 7.51
C LYS A 63 0.76 -25.36 8.56
N ILE A 64 1.03 -24.12 8.15
CA ILE A 64 1.10 -22.97 9.05
C ILE A 64 -0.22 -22.21 9.01
N ILE A 65 -0.77 -21.83 10.16
CA ILE A 65 -1.92 -20.94 10.29
C ILE A 65 -1.60 -19.87 11.34
N VAL A 66 -2.07 -18.65 11.11
CA VAL A 66 -1.96 -17.54 12.07
C VAL A 66 -3.30 -17.25 12.69
N PHE A 67 -3.35 -17.15 14.01
CA PHE A 67 -4.55 -16.84 14.77
C PHE A 67 -4.39 -15.54 15.56
N ALA A 68 -5.52 -14.88 15.80
CA ALA A 68 -5.69 -13.91 16.86
C ALA A 68 -6.61 -14.51 17.94
N PHE A 69 -6.35 -14.18 19.21
CA PHE A 69 -7.25 -14.55 20.30
C PHE A 69 -8.24 -13.41 20.54
N ARG A 70 -9.54 -13.66 20.32
CA ARG A 70 -10.61 -12.66 20.43
C ARG A 70 -11.86 -13.31 20.98
N ASP A 71 -12.58 -12.63 21.86
CA ASP A 71 -13.80 -13.14 22.49
C ASP A 71 -13.61 -14.56 23.11
N ASN A 72 -12.49 -14.78 23.79
CA ASN A 72 -12.07 -16.06 24.37
C ASN A 72 -11.89 -17.23 23.37
N GLN A 73 -11.66 -16.95 22.09
CA GLN A 73 -11.46 -17.98 21.06
C GLN A 73 -10.31 -17.64 20.12
N PHE A 74 -9.61 -18.66 19.65
CA PHE A 74 -8.68 -18.50 18.53
C PHE A 74 -9.45 -18.36 17.23
N ARG A 75 -9.19 -17.26 16.52
CA ARG A 75 -9.76 -17.00 15.20
C ARG A 75 -8.64 -16.88 14.17
N PRO A 76 -8.71 -17.64 13.07
CA PRO A 76 -7.74 -17.52 11.98
C PRO A 76 -7.81 -16.11 11.38
N ILE A 77 -6.66 -15.56 11.02
CA ILE A 77 -6.56 -14.25 10.38
C ILE A 77 -6.03 -14.36 8.96
N VAL A 78 -6.27 -13.33 8.14
CA VAL A 78 -5.69 -13.28 6.80
C VAL A 78 -4.19 -13.10 6.95
N PHE A 79 -3.42 -14.05 6.43
CA PHE A 79 -1.97 -13.98 6.42
C PHE A 79 -1.43 -14.48 5.08
N GLN A 80 -0.16 -14.22 4.84
CA GLN A 80 0.59 -14.81 3.73
C GLN A 80 2.00 -15.13 4.20
N ILE A 81 2.65 -16.11 3.55
CA ILE A 81 4.06 -16.40 3.78
C ILE A 81 4.85 -15.99 2.54
N ASP A 82 5.84 -15.14 2.72
CA ASP A 82 6.78 -14.70 1.70
C ASP A 82 8.12 -15.38 1.86
N GLU A 83 8.38 -16.37 1.00
CA GLU A 83 9.69 -17.02 0.90
C GLU A 83 10.77 -16.04 0.44
N VAL A 84 11.94 -16.13 1.06
CA VAL A 84 13.11 -15.31 0.77
C VAL A 84 14.31 -16.24 0.57
N THR A 85 15.13 -15.98 -0.45
CA THR A 85 16.34 -16.78 -0.70
C THR A 85 17.41 -16.48 0.34
N GLY A 86 18.42 -17.35 0.48
CA GLY A 86 19.55 -17.11 1.39
C GLY A 86 20.34 -15.81 1.11
N GLU A 87 20.25 -15.27 -0.10
CA GLU A 87 20.84 -13.95 -0.47
C GLU A 87 19.89 -12.77 -0.23
N GLY A 88 18.71 -13.00 0.33
CA GLY A 88 17.74 -11.95 0.68
C GLY A 88 16.82 -11.49 -0.46
N SER A 89 16.70 -12.26 -1.55
CA SER A 89 15.75 -11.95 -2.62
C SER A 89 14.40 -12.62 -2.38
N PHE A 90 13.30 -11.88 -2.57
CA PHE A 90 11.96 -12.44 -2.50
C PHE A 90 11.73 -13.47 -3.61
N ILE A 91 10.98 -14.53 -3.29
CA ILE A 91 10.44 -15.45 -4.29
C ILE A 91 9.15 -14.85 -4.87
N LEU A 92 9.23 -14.44 -6.14
CA LEU A 92 8.12 -13.91 -6.92
C LEU A 92 7.66 -14.97 -7.93
N SER A 93 6.43 -15.43 -7.74
CA SER A 93 5.92 -16.65 -8.38
C SER A 93 5.46 -16.46 -9.83
N LYS A 94 5.24 -15.23 -10.29
CA LYS A 94 4.65 -14.91 -11.60
C LYS A 94 5.41 -13.81 -12.33
N GLY A 95 5.21 -13.72 -13.65
CA GLY A 95 5.82 -12.72 -14.53
C GLY A 95 6.97 -13.26 -15.39
N PRO A 96 7.45 -12.48 -16.39
CA PRO A 96 8.51 -12.90 -17.30
C PRO A 96 9.85 -13.28 -16.65
N GLU A 97 10.16 -12.70 -15.50
CA GLU A 97 11.40 -12.90 -14.73
C GLU A 97 11.10 -13.54 -13.35
N ALA A 98 9.98 -14.27 -13.24
CA ALA A 98 9.64 -15.02 -12.02
C ALA A 98 10.77 -15.98 -11.62
N ASN A 99 10.99 -16.12 -10.31
CA ASN A 99 12.02 -16.99 -9.74
C ASN A 99 11.41 -18.10 -8.85
N ASN A 100 10.16 -18.52 -9.13
CA ASN A 100 9.43 -19.54 -8.38
C ASN A 100 10.18 -20.87 -8.23
N ASN A 101 11.05 -21.20 -9.19
CA ASN A 101 11.88 -22.40 -9.16
C ASN A 101 12.92 -22.41 -8.03
N ARG A 102 13.11 -21.29 -7.34
CA ARG A 102 13.99 -21.18 -6.16
C ARG A 102 13.25 -21.40 -4.83
N SER A 103 11.92 -21.53 -4.86
CA SER A 103 11.10 -21.90 -3.69
C SER A 103 11.41 -23.32 -3.24
N ASN A 104 11.37 -23.56 -1.94
CA ASN A 104 11.44 -24.89 -1.34
C ASN A 104 10.13 -25.31 -0.66
N GLN A 105 9.13 -24.41 -0.56
CA GLN A 105 7.83 -24.65 0.07
C GLN A 105 7.94 -25.06 1.56
N VAL A 106 9.00 -24.61 2.22
CA VAL A 106 9.25 -24.84 3.65
C VAL A 106 9.53 -23.49 4.28
N TYR A 107 9.04 -23.28 5.50
CA TYR A 107 9.26 -22.03 6.22
C TYR A 107 10.68 -21.98 6.79
N ASP A 108 11.53 -21.14 6.21
CA ASP A 108 12.92 -20.93 6.61
C ASP A 108 13.10 -19.71 7.54
N GLU A 109 14.30 -19.56 8.11
CA GLU A 109 14.61 -18.46 9.06
C GLU A 109 14.45 -17.06 8.46
N GLN A 110 14.67 -16.91 7.15
CA GLN A 110 14.57 -15.66 6.42
C GLN A 110 13.16 -15.37 5.87
N ASP A 111 12.27 -16.35 5.86
CA ASP A 111 10.92 -16.21 5.32
C ASP A 111 10.05 -15.35 6.23
N LEU A 112 9.07 -14.66 5.65
CA LEU A 112 8.25 -13.68 6.36
C LEU A 112 6.79 -14.13 6.39
N ILE A 113 6.22 -14.27 7.59
CA ILE A 113 4.77 -14.32 7.78
C ILE A 113 4.26 -12.87 7.82
N ALA A 114 3.41 -12.50 6.87
CA ALA A 114 2.85 -11.16 6.75
C ALA A 114 1.34 -11.12 6.99
N PHE A 115 0.89 -10.11 7.73
CA PHE A 115 -0.52 -9.83 8.08
C PHE A 115 -0.66 -8.35 8.48
N MET A 116 -1.87 -7.88 8.82
CA MET A 116 -2.10 -6.50 9.25
C MET A 116 -2.21 -6.38 10.77
N VAL A 117 -1.69 -5.29 11.36
CA VAL A 117 -1.81 -5.02 12.80
C VAL A 117 -3.27 -5.03 13.28
N ARG A 118 -4.21 -4.51 12.48
CA ARG A 118 -5.65 -4.52 12.78
C ARG A 118 -6.27 -5.92 12.96
N ASP A 119 -5.58 -6.96 12.50
CA ASP A 119 -6.05 -8.35 12.60
C ASP A 119 -5.59 -9.05 13.89
N THR A 120 -4.74 -8.40 14.69
CA THR A 120 -4.22 -8.94 15.96
C THR A 120 -5.27 -8.99 17.08
N GLY A 121 -4.99 -9.73 18.15
CA GLY A 121 -5.92 -9.92 19.27
C GLY A 121 -5.30 -9.78 20.64
N GLU A 122 -6.04 -10.24 21.64
CA GLU A 122 -5.63 -10.22 23.03
C GLU A 122 -4.59 -11.31 23.33
N LYS A 123 -3.96 -11.21 24.50
CA LYS A 123 -3.13 -12.28 25.03
C LYS A 123 -4.02 -13.42 25.55
N ALA A 124 -3.98 -14.56 24.87
CA ALA A 124 -4.55 -15.82 25.31
C ALA A 124 -3.98 -16.30 26.67
N PRO A 125 -4.76 -17.05 27.46
CA PRO A 125 -4.28 -17.78 28.64
C PRO A 125 -3.10 -18.70 28.31
N ILE A 126 -2.17 -18.87 29.25
CA ILE A 126 -0.88 -19.53 29.01
C ILE A 126 -0.97 -20.98 28.51
N ASP A 127 -2.00 -21.71 28.94
CA ASP A 127 -2.21 -23.12 28.61
C ASP A 127 -3.22 -23.33 27.46
N LEU A 128 -3.72 -22.22 26.88
CA LEU A 128 -4.71 -22.28 25.81
C LEU A 128 -4.01 -22.15 24.46
N VAL A 129 -4.16 -23.17 23.61
CA VAL A 129 -3.64 -23.22 22.24
C VAL A 129 -4.77 -23.53 21.26
N PRO A 130 -4.64 -23.20 19.96
CA PRO A 130 -5.60 -23.62 18.95
C PRO A 130 -5.78 -25.14 18.96
N GLU A 131 -7.02 -25.59 18.76
CA GLU A 131 -7.35 -27.01 18.69
C GLU A 131 -6.53 -27.70 17.59
N ASP A 132 -6.05 -28.92 17.88
CA ASP A 132 -5.24 -29.77 17.00
C ASP A 132 -3.89 -29.19 16.53
N ALA A 133 -3.45 -28.03 17.06
CA ALA A 133 -2.14 -27.49 16.77
C ALA A 133 -1.03 -28.41 17.34
N ASP A 134 -0.01 -28.68 16.53
CA ASP A 134 1.19 -29.41 16.96
C ASP A 134 2.12 -28.50 17.75
N LYS A 135 2.34 -27.29 17.24
CA LYS A 135 3.10 -26.23 17.90
C LYS A 135 2.37 -24.92 17.78
N THR A 136 2.54 -24.05 18.76
CA THR A 136 2.00 -22.69 18.75
C THR A 136 3.01 -21.74 19.39
N THR A 137 3.42 -20.74 18.62
CA THR A 137 4.33 -19.69 19.09
C THR A 137 3.56 -18.37 19.22
N PRO A 138 3.36 -17.86 20.45
CA PRO A 138 2.77 -16.55 20.66
C PRO A 138 3.78 -15.45 20.32
N VAL A 139 3.33 -14.41 19.61
CA VAL A 139 4.14 -13.25 19.26
C VAL A 139 3.43 -11.98 19.71
N ALA A 140 4.11 -11.22 20.57
CA ALA A 140 3.66 -9.90 21.00
C ALA A 140 4.13 -8.84 20.01
N LEU A 141 3.24 -7.91 19.68
CA LEU A 141 3.49 -6.70 18.91
C LEU A 141 3.36 -5.53 19.88
N ILE A 142 4.45 -4.81 20.11
CA ILE A 142 4.56 -3.77 21.13
C ILE A 142 4.71 -2.42 20.43
N ASP A 143 3.81 -1.48 20.70
CA ASP A 143 3.94 -0.11 20.21
C ASP A 143 4.98 0.64 21.05
N PRO A 144 6.14 1.06 20.50
CA PRO A 144 7.14 1.79 21.26
C PRO A 144 6.69 3.18 21.73
N SER A 145 5.59 3.72 21.19
CA SER A 145 5.06 5.04 21.56
C SER A 145 4.14 5.00 22.78
N THR A 146 3.37 3.92 22.94
CA THR A 146 2.36 3.79 24.01
C THR A 146 2.71 2.69 25.02
N GLY A 147 3.54 1.72 24.63
CA GLY A 147 3.80 0.50 25.39
C GLY A 147 2.66 -0.52 25.31
N GLU A 148 1.61 -0.26 24.52
CA GLU A 148 0.50 -1.19 24.33
C GLU A 148 0.96 -2.43 23.56
N GLU A 149 0.39 -3.57 23.92
CA GLU A 149 0.67 -4.86 23.30
C GLU A 149 -0.57 -5.45 22.65
N THR A 150 -0.37 -6.05 21.49
CA THR A 150 -1.36 -6.92 20.84
C THR A 150 -0.67 -8.21 20.40
N TRP A 151 -1.41 -9.28 20.17
CA TRP A 151 -0.87 -10.63 20.05
C TRP A 151 -1.37 -11.37 18.81
N VAL A 152 -0.49 -12.20 18.26
CA VAL A 152 -0.82 -13.26 17.29
C VAL A 152 -0.21 -14.58 17.70
N TYR A 153 -0.73 -15.66 17.13
CA TYR A 153 -0.36 -17.03 17.46
C TYR A 153 -0.07 -17.78 16.16
N ILE A 154 1.19 -18.11 15.93
CA ILE A 154 1.62 -18.86 14.74
C ILE A 154 1.60 -20.33 15.12
N SER A 155 0.80 -21.13 14.41
CA SER A 155 0.61 -22.54 14.73
C SER A 155 0.92 -23.44 13.54
N THR A 156 1.41 -24.64 13.82
CA THR A 156 1.62 -25.70 12.83
C THR A 156 0.73 -26.89 13.10
N PHE A 157 0.44 -27.66 12.05
CA PHE A 157 -0.43 -28.83 12.13
C PHE A 157 0.26 -30.04 11.50
N LYS A 158 0.24 -31.19 12.19
CA LYS A 158 0.70 -32.48 11.63
C LYS A 158 -0.30 -33.06 10.63
N GLY A 159 -1.59 -32.90 10.93
CA GLY A 159 -2.71 -33.41 10.15
C GLY A 159 -3.26 -32.38 9.17
N ASP A 160 -4.56 -32.43 8.93
CA ASP A 160 -5.26 -31.42 8.15
C ASP A 160 -5.27 -30.08 8.91
N VAL A 161 -5.10 -28.98 8.17
CA VAL A 161 -5.28 -27.65 8.74
C VAL A 161 -6.77 -27.32 8.79
N PRO A 162 -7.22 -26.51 9.78
CA PRO A 162 -8.60 -26.02 9.80
C PRO A 162 -8.98 -25.41 8.45
N THR A 163 -10.08 -25.89 7.86
CA THR A 163 -10.57 -25.33 6.59
C THR A 163 -11.21 -23.98 6.88
N VAL A 164 -10.52 -22.91 6.50
CA VAL A 164 -10.99 -21.55 6.70
C VAL A 164 -10.86 -20.81 5.38
N THR A 165 -11.99 -20.39 4.82
CA THR A 165 -11.99 -19.48 3.67
C THR A 165 -11.97 -18.06 4.21
N LEU A 166 -10.86 -17.37 4.02
CA LEU A 166 -10.71 -15.95 4.34
C LEU A 166 -10.62 -15.14 3.06
N GLU A 167 -11.33 -14.03 3.00
CA GLU A 167 -11.31 -13.13 1.85
C GLU A 167 -9.98 -12.37 1.80
N PRO A 168 -9.34 -12.27 0.62
CA PRO A 168 -8.15 -11.45 0.45
C PRO A 168 -8.49 -9.96 0.65
N ILE A 169 -7.60 -9.21 1.30
CA ILE A 169 -7.79 -7.76 1.49
C ILE A 169 -7.32 -6.93 0.28
N ILE A 170 -6.59 -7.56 -0.63
CA ILE A 170 -6.12 -6.96 -1.87
C ILE A 170 -5.94 -8.03 -2.95
N SER A 171 -6.13 -7.67 -4.21
CA SER A 171 -6.00 -8.56 -5.36
C SER A 171 -5.43 -7.85 -6.57
N LEU A 172 -4.60 -8.58 -7.33
CA LEU A 172 -4.03 -8.13 -8.59
C LEU A 172 -4.74 -8.86 -9.74
N PHE A 173 -5.25 -8.10 -10.70
CA PHE A 173 -5.77 -8.63 -11.96
C PHE A 173 -4.89 -8.15 -13.10
N ASN A 174 -4.57 -9.05 -14.04
CA ASN A 174 -3.87 -8.68 -15.27
C ASN A 174 -4.82 -8.89 -16.44
N ARG A 175 -5.15 -7.81 -17.16
CA ARG A 175 -6.00 -7.86 -18.36
C ARG A 175 -5.33 -7.14 -19.51
N ASP A 176 -5.52 -7.65 -20.73
CA ASP A 176 -4.88 -7.10 -21.92
C ASP A 176 -5.33 -5.66 -22.25
N ASP A 177 -6.55 -5.25 -21.85
CA ASP A 177 -7.17 -3.96 -22.18
C ASP A 177 -6.88 -2.84 -21.18
N VAL A 178 -6.69 -3.19 -19.91
CA VAL A 178 -6.49 -2.26 -18.78
C VAL A 178 -5.21 -2.54 -17.99
N GLY A 179 -4.38 -3.48 -18.43
CA GLY A 179 -3.09 -3.79 -17.83
C GLY A 179 -3.21 -4.39 -16.43
N PHE A 180 -2.33 -3.98 -15.52
CA PHE A 180 -2.37 -4.39 -14.12
C PHE A 180 -3.40 -3.57 -13.35
N ASN A 181 -4.27 -4.27 -12.63
CA ASN A 181 -5.42 -3.71 -11.94
C ASN A 181 -5.32 -4.15 -10.49
N VAL A 182 -5.26 -3.20 -9.57
CA VAL A 182 -5.27 -3.51 -8.13
C VAL A 182 -6.65 -3.20 -7.59
N ARG A 183 -7.17 -4.12 -6.78
CA ARG A 183 -8.42 -3.97 -6.04
C ARG A 183 -8.15 -4.30 -4.58
N GLY A 184 -8.26 -3.30 -3.71
CA GLY A 184 -8.27 -3.46 -2.26
C GLY A 184 -9.65 -3.23 -1.68
N ILE A 185 -9.76 -3.32 -0.35
CA ILE A 185 -10.95 -2.91 0.40
C ILE A 185 -11.08 -1.38 0.37
N SER A 186 -9.97 -0.65 0.49
CA SER A 186 -9.93 0.80 0.66
C SER A 186 -9.81 1.56 -0.66
N PHE A 187 -9.09 1.03 -1.65
CA PHE A 187 -8.90 1.68 -2.95
C PHE A 187 -8.82 0.68 -4.11
N GLY A 188 -8.87 1.21 -5.33
CA GLY A 188 -8.49 0.49 -6.53
C GLY A 188 -7.80 1.39 -7.54
N TYR A 189 -7.04 0.77 -8.45
CA TYR A 189 -6.47 1.49 -9.59
C TYR A 189 -6.35 0.62 -10.83
N ASP A 190 -6.35 1.28 -11.98
CA ASP A 190 -6.06 0.67 -13.29
C ASP A 190 -4.72 1.18 -13.80
N GLY A 191 -3.90 0.27 -14.31
CA GLY A 191 -2.62 0.58 -14.91
C GLY A 191 -2.76 1.17 -16.32
N LEU A 192 -1.84 2.05 -16.67
CA LEU A 192 -1.73 2.64 -17.99
C LEU A 192 -1.28 1.58 -18.99
N VAL A 193 -2.10 1.37 -20.01
CA VAL A 193 -1.80 0.53 -21.17
C VAL A 193 -1.43 1.39 -22.36
N LYS A 194 -0.24 1.13 -22.90
CA LYS A 194 0.22 1.76 -24.15
C LYS A 194 -0.19 0.96 -25.37
N ASP A 195 -0.23 1.68 -26.49
CA ASP A 195 -0.51 1.09 -27.81
C ASP A 195 -1.86 0.37 -27.89
N LYS A 196 -2.88 0.89 -27.18
CA LYS A 196 -4.27 0.40 -27.24
C LYS A 196 -4.70 0.29 -28.71
N GLY A 197 -5.08 -0.92 -29.15
CA GLY A 197 -5.51 -1.20 -30.53
C GLY A 197 -4.44 -1.80 -31.47
N LYS A 198 -3.19 -2.00 -31.02
CA LYS A 198 -2.19 -2.80 -31.76
C LYS A 198 -2.27 -4.28 -31.36
N LYS A 199 -1.63 -5.17 -32.16
CA LYS A 199 -1.60 -6.63 -31.93
C LYS A 199 -1.13 -7.06 -30.53
N LYS A 200 -0.39 -6.20 -29.80
CA LYS A 200 0.03 -6.45 -28.42
C LYS A 200 0.04 -5.14 -27.63
N ALA A 201 -0.97 -4.95 -26.80
CA ALA A 201 -1.00 -3.91 -25.78
C ALA A 201 0.19 -4.08 -24.82
N SER A 202 0.78 -2.96 -24.38
CA SER A 202 1.92 -2.98 -23.46
C SER A 202 1.52 -2.34 -22.13
N PRO A 203 1.20 -3.13 -21.09
CA PRO A 203 0.92 -2.59 -19.77
C PRO A 203 2.18 -1.93 -19.21
N THR A 204 1.98 -0.80 -18.53
CA THR A 204 3.03 -0.10 -17.79
C THR A 204 2.73 -0.16 -16.29
N ILE A 205 3.62 0.40 -15.48
CA ILE A 205 3.39 0.53 -14.02
C ILE A 205 2.76 1.86 -13.62
N PHE A 206 2.54 2.77 -14.58
CA PHE A 206 1.92 4.05 -14.28
C PHE A 206 0.43 3.85 -14.04
N ILE A 207 -0.13 4.61 -13.11
CA ILE A 207 -1.57 4.58 -12.82
C ILE A 207 -2.32 5.42 -13.85
N ASP A 208 -3.38 4.88 -14.46
CA ASP A 208 -4.27 5.59 -15.40
C ASP A 208 -5.57 6.02 -14.72
N LYS A 209 -6.04 5.25 -13.75
CA LYS A 209 -7.23 5.56 -12.95
C LYS A 209 -7.00 5.16 -11.51
N PHE A 210 -7.52 5.94 -10.58
CA PHE A 210 -7.43 5.67 -9.15
C PHE A 210 -8.73 6.14 -8.48
N TRP A 211 -9.25 5.33 -7.58
CA TRP A 211 -10.45 5.67 -6.80
C TRP A 211 -10.33 5.15 -5.37
N VAL A 212 -11.04 5.81 -4.46
CA VAL A 212 -11.19 5.37 -3.08
C VAL A 212 -12.57 4.74 -2.94
N ASN A 213 -12.61 3.52 -2.39
CA ASN A 213 -13.85 2.80 -2.21
C ASN A 213 -14.66 3.38 -1.05
N GLU A 214 -15.95 3.06 -0.96
CA GLU A 214 -16.81 3.46 0.18
C GLU A 214 -16.22 3.05 1.55
N LYS A 215 -15.64 1.84 1.64
CA LYS A 215 -14.96 1.37 2.86
C LYS A 215 -13.66 2.13 3.17
N GLY A 216 -13.06 2.75 2.16
CA GLY A 216 -11.97 3.71 2.32
C GLY A 216 -12.46 5.13 2.65
N GLY A 217 -13.77 5.36 2.70
CA GLY A 217 -14.35 6.69 2.89
C GLY A 217 -14.44 7.54 1.62
N GLY A 218 -14.35 6.91 0.44
CA GLY A 218 -14.58 7.56 -0.85
C GLY A 218 -15.93 7.22 -1.46
N ASN A 219 -16.08 7.49 -2.76
CA ASN A 219 -17.32 7.32 -3.52
C ASN A 219 -17.19 6.40 -4.75
N ASN A 220 -16.07 5.67 -4.88
CA ASN A 220 -15.73 4.81 -6.02
C ASN A 220 -15.58 5.54 -7.37
N GLU A 221 -15.55 6.88 -7.40
CA GLU A 221 -15.29 7.63 -8.62
C GLU A 221 -13.79 7.70 -8.89
N ASN A 222 -13.41 7.64 -10.16
CA ASN A 222 -12.03 7.90 -10.56
C ASN A 222 -11.69 9.35 -10.24
N ILE A 223 -10.67 9.58 -9.42
CA ILE A 223 -10.18 10.92 -9.06
C ILE A 223 -8.89 11.29 -9.80
N PHE A 224 -8.28 10.38 -10.56
CA PHE A 224 -7.03 10.65 -11.29
C PHE A 224 -7.29 10.96 -12.76
N ASP A 225 -6.55 11.93 -13.30
CA ASP A 225 -6.27 11.98 -14.73
C ASP A 225 -5.32 10.84 -15.07
N ARG A 226 -4.11 10.89 -14.50
CA ARG A 226 -3.11 9.81 -14.53
C ARG A 226 -1.88 10.14 -13.67
N GLN A 227 -1.07 9.12 -13.43
CA GLN A 227 0.31 9.30 -12.98
C GLN A 227 1.18 9.76 -14.15
N LYS A 228 1.87 10.89 -13.96
CA LYS A 228 2.66 11.56 -15.00
C LYS A 228 4.14 11.49 -14.64
N VAL A 229 4.97 11.18 -15.64
CA VAL A 229 6.42 11.41 -15.60
C VAL A 229 6.78 12.40 -16.70
N ARG A 230 7.54 13.42 -16.35
CA ARG A 230 8.07 14.41 -17.28
C ARG A 230 9.57 14.53 -17.05
N GLY A 231 10.33 14.71 -18.11
CA GLY A 231 11.74 14.92 -17.94
C GLY A 231 12.39 15.58 -19.11
N ARG A 232 13.61 16.02 -18.87
CA ARG A 232 14.49 16.61 -19.88
C ARG A 232 15.90 16.15 -19.59
N ILE A 233 16.53 15.57 -20.61
CA ILE A 233 17.95 15.24 -20.58
C ILE A 233 18.67 16.19 -21.51
N ARG A 234 19.82 16.70 -21.07
CA ARG A 234 20.71 17.47 -21.95
C ARG A 234 22.02 16.73 -22.21
N PHE A 235 22.41 16.68 -23.48
CA PHE A 235 23.64 16.04 -23.93
C PHE A 235 24.66 17.05 -24.47
N MET A 236 25.92 16.62 -24.55
CA MET A 236 27.04 17.33 -25.19
C MET A 236 27.19 18.78 -24.69
N GLY A 237 27.29 18.96 -23.37
CA GLY A 237 27.43 20.29 -22.76
C GLY A 237 26.18 21.18 -22.89
N GLY A 238 25.01 20.60 -23.17
CA GLY A 238 23.73 21.33 -23.25
C GLY A 238 23.21 21.59 -24.66
N LEU A 239 23.94 21.16 -25.70
CA LEU A 239 23.60 21.40 -27.11
C LEU A 239 22.34 20.64 -27.56
N ILE A 240 22.16 19.41 -27.08
CA ILE A 240 21.00 18.58 -27.42
C ILE A 240 20.10 18.50 -26.20
N LYS A 241 18.83 18.89 -26.35
CA LYS A 241 17.81 18.81 -25.30
C LYS A 241 16.75 17.82 -25.73
N VAL A 242 16.59 16.74 -24.97
CA VAL A 242 15.59 15.71 -25.25
C VAL A 242 14.55 15.75 -24.13
N PRO A 243 13.37 16.35 -24.37
CA PRO A 243 12.25 16.16 -23.47
C PRO A 243 11.76 14.72 -23.58
N PHE A 244 11.25 14.18 -22.49
CA PHE A 244 10.53 12.92 -22.49
C PHE A 244 9.35 12.97 -21.53
N SER A 245 8.37 12.14 -21.82
CA SER A 245 7.24 11.89 -20.94
C SER A 245 7.12 10.39 -20.67
N GLU A 246 6.18 10.01 -19.82
CA GLU A 246 5.76 8.62 -19.63
C GLU A 246 5.56 7.89 -20.97
N GLY A 247 5.10 8.56 -22.03
CA GLY A 247 4.94 8.02 -23.39
C GLY A 247 6.18 7.36 -23.99
N LEU A 248 7.39 7.83 -23.66
CA LEU A 248 8.66 7.26 -24.15
C LEU A 248 9.24 6.18 -23.23
N VAL A 249 8.67 5.98 -22.04
CA VAL A 249 9.13 4.96 -21.08
C VAL A 249 8.70 3.56 -21.54
N LYS A 250 9.64 2.63 -21.64
CA LYS A 250 9.35 1.21 -21.90
C LYS A 250 9.61 0.39 -20.65
N GLY A 251 9.05 -0.80 -20.61
CA GLY A 251 9.14 -1.71 -19.47
C GLY A 251 7.80 -1.90 -18.77
N GLY A 252 7.84 -2.50 -17.58
CA GLY A 252 6.66 -2.93 -16.84
C GLY A 252 7.04 -3.83 -15.67
N ILE A 253 6.04 -4.49 -15.09
CA ILE A 253 6.25 -5.54 -14.08
C ILE A 253 6.95 -6.73 -14.73
N THR A 254 8.11 -7.11 -14.22
CA THR A 254 8.88 -8.26 -14.72
C THR A 254 8.72 -9.49 -13.82
N ALA A 255 8.47 -9.31 -12.53
CA ALA A 255 8.13 -10.40 -11.62
C ALA A 255 7.16 -9.91 -10.54
N TYR A 256 6.26 -10.77 -10.07
CA TYR A 256 5.33 -10.44 -9.00
C TYR A 256 4.83 -11.66 -8.23
N LYS A 257 4.33 -11.40 -7.03
CA LYS A 257 3.58 -12.32 -6.20
C LYS A 257 2.29 -11.64 -5.76
N GLU A 258 1.16 -12.28 -6.02
CA GLU A 258 -0.12 -11.90 -5.45
C GLU A 258 -0.36 -12.76 -4.20
N GLY A 259 -0.79 -12.13 -3.12
CA GLY A 259 -1.15 -12.81 -1.88
C GLY A 259 -2.39 -12.17 -1.26
N PRO A 260 -3.03 -12.85 -0.30
CA PRO A 260 -4.27 -12.38 0.31
C PRO A 260 -4.08 -11.17 1.22
N VAL A 261 -2.86 -10.86 1.64
CA VAL A 261 -2.54 -9.67 2.46
C VAL A 261 -1.94 -8.55 1.60
N ARG A 262 -1.00 -8.89 0.72
CA ARG A 262 -0.28 -7.90 -0.10
C ARG A 262 0.10 -8.43 -1.47
N ILE A 263 0.33 -7.50 -2.37
CA ILE A 263 0.94 -7.74 -3.68
C ILE A 263 2.38 -7.24 -3.62
N ILE A 264 3.31 -8.05 -4.13
CA ILE A 264 4.72 -7.72 -4.22
C ILE A 264 5.10 -7.71 -5.70
N THR A 265 5.68 -6.61 -6.19
CA THR A 265 6.04 -6.46 -7.60
C THR A 265 7.47 -5.97 -7.76
N HIS A 266 8.19 -6.58 -8.69
CA HIS A 266 9.45 -6.10 -9.24
C HIS A 266 9.22 -5.65 -10.68
N SER A 267 9.65 -4.43 -10.99
CA SER A 267 9.45 -3.81 -12.31
C SER A 267 10.76 -3.22 -12.82
N CYS A 268 10.91 -3.20 -14.14
CA CYS A 268 12.02 -2.53 -14.81
C CYS A 268 11.48 -1.56 -15.87
N MET A 269 11.93 -0.32 -15.81
CA MET A 269 11.58 0.73 -16.76
C MET A 269 12.82 1.44 -17.30
N TYR A 270 12.73 1.95 -18.52
CA TYR A 270 13.76 2.82 -19.10
C TYR A 270 13.16 3.74 -20.16
N PRO A 271 13.59 5.00 -20.28
CA PRO A 271 13.20 5.84 -21.39
C PRO A 271 13.87 5.34 -22.67
N ALA A 272 13.09 5.19 -23.74
CA ALA A 272 13.57 4.79 -25.06
C ALA A 272 13.53 6.02 -25.99
N PHE A 273 14.71 6.52 -26.34
CA PHE A 273 14.89 7.69 -27.19
C PHE A 273 14.99 7.29 -28.68
N PRO A 274 14.86 8.26 -29.62
CA PRO A 274 15.08 8.01 -31.04
C PRO A 274 16.44 7.37 -31.34
N LEU A 275 16.56 6.73 -32.51
CA LEU A 275 17.77 6.05 -32.98
C LEU A 275 18.25 4.87 -32.11
N GLY A 276 17.37 4.33 -31.26
CA GLY A 276 17.65 3.14 -30.45
C GLY A 276 18.43 3.41 -29.15
N ILE A 277 18.64 4.68 -28.80
CA ILE A 277 19.30 5.06 -27.55
C ILE A 277 18.38 4.75 -26.37
N LYS A 278 18.85 3.92 -25.44
CA LYS A 278 18.16 3.63 -24.18
C LYS A 278 18.75 4.50 -23.08
N GLY A 279 17.89 5.11 -22.29
CA GLY A 279 18.33 5.80 -21.07
C GLY A 279 18.60 4.81 -19.92
N PRO A 280 18.87 5.35 -18.72
CA PRO A 280 19.14 4.55 -17.54
C PRO A 280 17.93 3.66 -17.19
N ARG A 281 18.23 2.49 -16.63
CA ARG A 281 17.21 1.59 -16.08
C ARG A 281 16.81 2.07 -14.69
N PHE A 282 15.50 2.02 -14.45
CA PHE A 282 14.87 2.19 -13.16
C PHE A 282 14.29 0.84 -12.79
N TYR A 283 14.70 0.30 -11.65
CA TYR A 283 14.05 -0.84 -11.02
C TYR A 283 13.07 -0.31 -9.98
N ILE A 284 11.86 -0.83 -9.96
CA ILE A 284 10.79 -0.35 -9.08
C ILE A 284 10.23 -1.56 -8.34
N ASP A 285 10.50 -1.59 -7.06
CA ASP A 285 10.05 -2.60 -6.11
C ASP A 285 8.89 -2.03 -5.32
N SER A 286 7.73 -2.70 -5.35
CA SER A 286 6.54 -2.24 -4.62
C SER A 286 5.92 -3.34 -3.79
N ILE A 287 5.55 -2.99 -2.56
CA ILE A 287 4.72 -3.77 -1.65
C ILE A 287 3.42 -3.00 -1.48
N MET A 288 2.30 -3.61 -1.88
CA MET A 288 0.97 -3.01 -1.82
C MET A 288 0.09 -3.83 -0.89
N VAL A 289 -0.34 -3.25 0.22
CA VAL A 289 -1.44 -3.75 1.07
C VAL A 289 -2.68 -2.89 0.83
N ASP A 290 -3.81 -3.32 1.37
CA ASP A 290 -5.14 -2.69 1.21
C ASP A 290 -5.18 -1.15 1.21
N SER A 291 -4.39 -0.49 2.07
CA SER A 291 -4.43 0.97 2.28
C SER A 291 -3.06 1.63 2.22
N LEU A 292 -2.00 0.88 1.92
CA LEU A 292 -0.62 1.36 1.96
C LEU A 292 0.17 0.76 0.80
N THR A 293 0.91 1.62 0.11
CA THR A 293 1.86 1.25 -0.94
C THR A 293 3.25 1.73 -0.54
N LEU A 294 4.21 0.82 -0.51
CA LEU A 294 5.61 1.09 -0.23
C LEU A 294 6.43 0.80 -1.48
N THR A 295 7.06 1.81 -2.05
CA THR A 295 7.77 1.68 -3.32
C THR A 295 9.21 2.15 -3.19
N LYS A 296 10.17 1.28 -3.51
CA LYS A 296 11.58 1.64 -3.69
C LYS A 296 11.91 1.68 -5.17
N THR A 297 12.31 2.85 -5.64
CA THR A 297 12.85 3.03 -6.99
C THR A 297 14.36 3.09 -6.93
N ILE A 298 15.02 2.29 -7.75
CA ILE A 298 16.47 2.17 -7.85
C ILE A 298 16.87 2.64 -9.25
N MET A 299 17.62 3.73 -9.32
CA MET A 299 18.20 4.23 -10.56
C MET A 299 19.64 3.75 -10.67
N GLY A 300 19.92 2.94 -11.70
CA GLY A 300 21.27 2.51 -12.03
C GLY A 300 21.95 3.45 -13.03
N VAL A 301 23.08 4.03 -12.65
CA VAL A 301 23.90 4.88 -13.52
C VAL A 301 25.19 4.13 -13.88
N PRO A 302 25.26 3.46 -15.06
CA PRO A 302 26.29 2.45 -15.35
C PRO A 302 27.67 3.01 -15.70
N PHE A 303 27.76 4.26 -16.13
CA PHE A 303 29.03 4.96 -16.40
C PHE A 303 28.87 6.40 -15.95
N ASN A 304 29.97 7.12 -15.66
CA ASN A 304 29.92 8.53 -15.30
C ASN A 304 29.37 9.32 -16.51
N PRO A 305 28.07 9.68 -16.50
CA PRO A 305 27.44 10.34 -17.60
C PRO A 305 27.91 11.79 -17.72
N GLY A 306 28.65 12.36 -16.76
CA GLY A 306 29.12 13.75 -16.79
C GLY A 306 29.96 14.14 -18.01
N ALA A 307 30.48 13.17 -18.77
CA ALA A 307 31.15 13.42 -20.07
C ALA A 307 30.16 13.62 -21.24
N LEU A 308 28.91 13.15 -21.14
CA LEU A 308 27.92 13.17 -22.23
C LEU A 308 26.59 13.82 -21.84
N ILE A 309 26.13 13.70 -20.58
CA ILE A 309 24.90 14.25 -20.01
C ILE A 309 25.26 15.35 -19.01
N SER A 310 24.85 16.59 -19.30
CA SER A 310 25.15 17.75 -18.45
C SER A 310 24.14 17.93 -17.31
N ASP A 311 22.86 17.70 -17.60
CA ASP A 311 21.75 17.84 -16.65
C ASP A 311 20.59 16.90 -16.97
N ILE A 312 19.94 16.43 -15.91
CA ILE A 312 18.68 15.68 -15.95
C ILE A 312 17.68 16.45 -15.10
N THR A 313 16.52 16.73 -15.67
CA THR A 313 15.33 17.12 -14.91
C THR A 313 14.33 15.98 -15.01
N LEU A 314 13.83 15.53 -13.87
CA LEU A 314 12.80 14.51 -13.77
C LEU A 314 11.71 15.03 -12.84
N SER A 315 10.47 15.02 -13.30
CA SER A 315 9.28 15.27 -12.49
C SER A 315 8.42 14.02 -12.53
N PHE A 316 7.93 13.58 -11.38
CA PHE A 316 7.02 12.46 -11.26
C PHE A 316 5.96 12.80 -10.22
N GLY A 317 4.73 12.41 -10.51
CA GLY A 317 3.60 12.86 -9.74
C GLY A 317 2.30 12.38 -10.34
N MET A 318 1.23 13.05 -9.95
CA MET A 318 -0.11 12.75 -10.42
C MET A 318 -0.82 14.03 -10.79
N ASP A 319 -1.74 13.88 -11.73
CA ASP A 319 -2.73 14.88 -12.06
C ASP A 319 -4.11 14.29 -11.80
N LEU A 320 -5.04 15.11 -11.34
CA LEU A 320 -6.36 14.68 -10.93
C LEU A 320 -7.37 14.88 -12.05
N SER A 321 -8.48 14.16 -11.95
CA SER A 321 -9.61 14.33 -12.88
C SER A 321 -10.58 15.38 -12.36
N GLU A 322 -11.53 15.79 -13.20
CA GLU A 322 -12.62 16.69 -12.81
C GLU A 322 -13.41 16.21 -11.58
N ASN A 323 -13.50 14.89 -11.35
CA ASN A 323 -14.18 14.33 -10.19
C ASN A 323 -13.51 14.70 -8.85
N ALA A 324 -12.23 15.09 -8.87
CA ALA A 324 -11.51 15.55 -7.69
C ALA A 324 -11.82 17.00 -7.31
N LYS A 325 -12.55 17.76 -8.15
CA LYS A 325 -12.93 19.14 -7.81
C LYS A 325 -13.75 19.17 -6.51
N GLY A 326 -13.46 20.15 -5.66
CA GLY A 326 -13.99 20.27 -4.31
C GLY A 326 -13.18 19.52 -3.23
N MET A 327 -12.17 18.74 -3.60
CA MET A 327 -11.17 18.24 -2.65
C MET A 327 -10.22 19.38 -2.24
N THR A 328 -9.48 19.17 -1.16
CA THR A 328 -8.43 20.09 -0.70
C THR A 328 -7.07 19.40 -0.74
N TYR A 329 -6.09 20.09 -1.32
CA TYR A 329 -4.67 19.73 -1.28
C TYR A 329 -4.00 20.33 -0.05
N TYR A 330 -3.31 19.52 0.73
CA TYR A 330 -2.47 19.91 1.85
C TYR A 330 -1.05 19.41 1.63
N SER A 331 -0.08 20.09 2.22
CA SER A 331 1.32 19.67 2.22
C SER A 331 1.99 19.95 3.55
N SER A 332 3.20 19.41 3.75
CA SER A 332 3.98 19.73 4.94
C SER A 332 4.33 21.22 5.08
N GLU A 333 4.25 21.98 3.99
CA GLU A 333 4.56 23.41 3.93
C GLU A 333 3.30 24.30 3.83
N ASN A 334 2.15 23.71 3.48
CA ASN A 334 0.85 24.39 3.47
C ASN A 334 -0.21 23.54 4.21
N LEU A 335 -0.43 23.89 5.48
CA LEU A 335 -1.44 23.26 6.32
C LEU A 335 -2.83 23.88 6.20
N GLU A 336 -2.94 25.10 5.64
CA GLU A 336 -4.24 25.74 5.37
C GLU A 336 -4.92 25.08 4.17
N GLY A 337 -4.11 24.57 3.24
CA GLY A 337 -4.54 23.83 2.07
C GLY A 337 -4.93 24.72 0.90
N PHE A 338 -5.14 24.08 -0.25
CA PHE A 338 -5.62 24.70 -1.49
C PHE A 338 -6.85 23.93 -1.96
N LEU A 339 -7.91 24.67 -2.30
CA LEU A 339 -9.10 24.08 -2.91
C LEU A 339 -8.74 23.63 -4.33
N ILE A 340 -9.10 22.41 -4.69
CA ILE A 340 -8.97 21.91 -6.06
C ILE A 340 -10.24 22.29 -6.81
N ASP A 341 -10.19 23.30 -7.68
CA ASP A 341 -11.31 23.77 -8.49
C ASP A 341 -10.97 24.00 -9.98
N GLY A 342 -9.70 23.83 -10.34
CA GLY A 342 -9.16 24.07 -11.68
C GLY A 342 -8.77 25.53 -11.94
N ILE A 343 -8.74 26.38 -10.91
CA ILE A 343 -8.39 27.80 -11.01
C ILE A 343 -7.34 28.19 -9.97
N MET A 344 -6.12 28.47 -10.43
CA MET A 344 -5.06 29.02 -9.59
C MET A 344 -5.42 30.41 -9.01
N SER A 345 -5.66 30.45 -7.70
CA SER A 345 -5.73 31.63 -6.85
C SER A 345 -4.38 32.38 -6.80
N LYS A 346 -4.37 33.55 -6.15
CA LYS A 346 -3.13 34.30 -5.97
C LYS A 346 -2.19 33.56 -5.01
N GLU A 347 -2.74 33.00 -3.95
CA GLU A 347 -2.04 32.24 -2.93
C GLU A 347 -1.37 30.99 -3.51
N GLU A 348 -2.05 30.29 -4.42
CA GLU A 348 -1.48 29.14 -5.14
C GLU A 348 -0.35 29.56 -6.10
N LYS A 349 -0.50 30.67 -6.82
CA LYS A 349 0.55 31.20 -7.72
C LYS A 349 1.80 31.67 -6.96
N ASP A 350 1.59 32.25 -5.78
CA ASP A 350 2.66 32.71 -4.90
C ASP A 350 3.26 31.57 -4.06
N TYR A 351 2.72 30.34 -4.15
CA TYR A 351 3.20 29.18 -3.43
C TYR A 351 4.65 28.85 -3.82
N LYS A 352 5.51 28.80 -2.81
CA LYS A 352 6.94 28.57 -3.01
C LYS A 352 7.20 27.08 -3.13
N ASN A 353 7.73 26.67 -4.29
CA ASN A 353 8.17 25.30 -4.53
C ASN A 353 9.38 24.93 -3.65
N THR A 354 9.12 24.33 -2.50
CA THR A 354 10.08 23.63 -1.64
C THR A 354 9.76 22.13 -1.67
N LYS A 355 10.69 21.28 -1.22
CA LYS A 355 10.42 19.84 -1.15
C LYS A 355 9.50 19.56 0.03
N ASN A 356 8.27 19.14 -0.26
CA ASN A 356 7.34 18.69 0.76
C ASN A 356 7.78 17.33 1.29
N SER A 357 7.72 17.12 2.61
CA SER A 357 7.96 15.80 3.21
C SER A 357 6.77 14.85 3.01
N TRP A 358 5.56 15.41 2.87
CA TRP A 358 4.34 14.70 2.52
C TRP A 358 3.36 15.66 1.82
N CYS A 359 2.47 15.09 1.02
CA CYS A 359 1.31 15.72 0.41
C CYS A 359 0.05 14.91 0.75
N LEU A 360 -1.09 15.56 0.81
CA LEU A 360 -2.39 14.98 1.16
C LEU A 360 -3.45 15.60 0.25
N ILE A 361 -4.27 14.79 -0.39
CA ILE A 361 -5.52 15.24 -1.00
C ILE A 361 -6.68 14.59 -0.24
N THR A 362 -7.71 15.36 0.07
CA THR A 362 -8.87 14.84 0.80
C THR A 362 -10.16 15.57 0.47
N GLY A 363 -11.26 14.84 0.42
CA GLY A 363 -12.61 15.35 0.21
C GLY A 363 -13.65 14.23 0.37
N PRO A 364 -14.94 14.49 0.09
CA PRO A 364 -15.98 13.45 0.07
C PRO A 364 -15.69 12.29 -0.91
N GLN A 365 -14.81 12.50 -1.89
CA GLN A 365 -14.35 11.50 -2.85
C GLN A 365 -13.34 10.51 -2.25
N GLY A 366 -12.79 10.81 -1.07
CA GLY A 366 -11.81 10.00 -0.37
C GLY A 366 -10.54 10.76 -0.03
N THR A 367 -9.51 10.03 0.38
CA THR A 367 -8.23 10.60 0.85
C THR A 367 -7.04 9.84 0.28
N GLN A 368 -5.99 10.56 -0.10
CA GLN A 368 -4.68 9.99 -0.41
C GLN A 368 -3.56 10.81 0.20
N ILE A 369 -2.66 10.13 0.93
CA ILE A 369 -1.42 10.66 1.48
C ILE A 369 -0.26 10.12 0.63
N THR A 370 0.69 10.98 0.25
CA THR A 370 1.92 10.57 -0.42
C THR A 370 3.13 11.20 0.26
N ALA A 371 4.18 10.41 0.49
CA ALA A 371 5.47 10.88 0.99
C ALA A 371 6.60 10.32 0.13
N THR A 372 7.56 11.17 -0.23
CA THR A 372 8.69 10.80 -1.09
C THR A 372 9.99 11.25 -0.45
N VAL A 373 10.94 10.33 -0.33
CA VAL A 373 12.29 10.57 0.18
C VAL A 373 13.30 10.27 -0.91
N PHE A 374 14.14 11.26 -1.22
CA PHE A 374 15.23 11.12 -2.16
C PHE A 374 16.52 10.73 -1.44
N ASP A 375 17.31 9.83 -2.01
CA ASP A 375 18.67 9.55 -1.55
C ASP A 375 19.48 10.87 -1.46
N PRO A 376 20.09 11.20 -0.30
CA PRO A 376 20.96 12.36 -0.17
C PRO A 376 22.07 12.46 -1.24
N ASN A 377 22.50 11.34 -1.82
CA ASN A 377 23.46 11.31 -2.92
C ASN A 377 22.92 11.95 -4.20
N PHE A 378 21.61 11.91 -4.48
CA PHE A 378 21.01 12.68 -5.57
C PHE A 378 21.19 14.19 -5.34
N LEU A 379 21.14 14.61 -4.08
CA LEU A 379 21.07 16.02 -3.69
C LEU A 379 22.46 16.67 -3.57
N LYS A 380 23.55 15.89 -3.57
CA LYS A 380 24.93 16.43 -3.54
C LYS A 380 25.19 17.43 -4.68
N ASN A 381 24.76 17.09 -5.90
CA ASN A 381 24.88 17.94 -7.09
C ASN A 381 23.51 18.24 -7.73
N GLY A 382 22.44 18.15 -6.94
CA GLY A 382 21.08 18.26 -7.41
C GLY A 382 20.20 19.06 -6.47
N LYS A 383 18.95 19.25 -6.88
CA LYS A 383 17.89 19.87 -6.07
C LYS A 383 16.61 19.08 -6.27
N ALA A 384 15.86 18.93 -5.18
CA ALA A 384 14.50 18.41 -5.22
C ALA A 384 13.53 19.50 -4.73
N PHE A 385 12.36 19.56 -5.33
CA PHE A 385 11.25 20.42 -4.89
C PHE A 385 9.92 19.78 -5.29
N SER A 386 8.85 20.16 -4.61
CA SER A 386 7.50 19.76 -4.96
C SER A 386 6.81 20.94 -5.65
N THR A 387 5.95 20.64 -6.63
CA THR A 387 5.15 21.63 -7.35
C THR A 387 3.67 21.26 -7.27
N TYR A 388 2.82 22.28 -7.28
CA TYR A 388 1.37 22.17 -7.34
C TYR A 388 0.84 23.09 -8.46
N ASN A 389 -0.12 22.61 -9.23
CA ASN A 389 -0.80 23.38 -10.27
C ASN A 389 -2.27 22.95 -10.37
N ASP A 390 -3.17 23.91 -10.38
CA ASP A 390 -4.62 23.70 -10.52
C ASP A 390 -5.16 24.68 -11.55
N ASP A 391 -4.60 24.66 -12.76
CA ASP A 391 -5.04 25.49 -13.88
C ASP A 391 -5.49 24.59 -15.03
N GLU A 392 -6.80 24.44 -15.20
CA GLU A 392 -7.40 23.58 -16.23
C GLU A 392 -7.10 24.06 -17.67
N LYS A 393 -6.44 25.22 -17.83
CA LYS A 393 -5.98 25.73 -19.12
C LYS A 393 -4.52 25.41 -19.40
N ASP A 394 -3.75 24.99 -18.39
CA ASP A 394 -2.35 24.61 -18.53
C ASP A 394 -2.25 23.15 -18.94
N GLU A 395 -2.20 22.91 -20.25
CA GLU A 395 -2.17 21.57 -20.83
C GLU A 395 -0.82 20.87 -20.61
N HIS A 396 -0.85 19.64 -20.11
CA HIS A 396 0.34 18.80 -19.93
C HIS A 396 0.21 17.44 -20.61
N PRO A 397 0.06 17.40 -21.94
CA PRO A 397 -0.11 16.15 -22.67
C PRO A 397 1.11 15.21 -22.50
N PRO A 398 0.89 13.89 -22.52
CA PRO A 398 -0.41 13.23 -22.70
C PRO A 398 -1.24 13.19 -21.41
N GLU A 399 -2.55 13.38 -21.56
CA GLU A 399 -3.55 13.48 -20.50
C GLU A 399 -4.88 12.86 -20.97
N ASN A 400 -5.69 12.35 -20.05
CA ASN A 400 -7.05 11.86 -20.31
C ASN A 400 -8.08 12.99 -20.19
N PHE A 401 -7.84 13.94 -19.30
CA PHE A 401 -8.58 15.21 -19.15
C PHE A 401 -7.69 16.38 -19.52
N LYS A 402 -8.28 17.42 -20.09
CA LYS A 402 -7.51 18.54 -20.62
C LYS A 402 -7.11 19.49 -19.49
N GLY A 403 -5.84 19.86 -19.44
CA GLY A 403 -5.29 20.77 -18.43
C GLY A 403 -5.04 20.11 -17.08
N ASP A 404 -4.37 20.85 -16.19
CA ASP A 404 -4.04 20.37 -14.85
C ASP A 404 -5.17 20.63 -13.85
N ILE A 405 -5.52 19.62 -13.05
CA ILE A 405 -6.46 19.73 -11.93
C ILE A 405 -5.77 19.16 -10.70
N GLY A 406 -5.45 20.02 -9.73
CA GLY A 406 -4.75 19.65 -8.49
C GLY A 406 -3.45 18.85 -8.75
N ALA A 407 -2.77 19.12 -9.86
CA ALA A 407 -1.61 18.40 -10.31
C ALA A 407 -0.43 18.62 -9.35
N MET A 408 0.11 17.52 -8.84
CA MET A 408 1.20 17.55 -7.85
C MET A 408 2.36 16.66 -8.26
N PHE A 409 3.56 17.25 -8.25
CA PHE A 409 4.78 16.59 -8.70
C PHE A 409 5.92 16.78 -7.71
N ASP A 410 6.74 15.75 -7.57
CA ASP A 410 8.11 15.91 -7.10
C ASP A 410 9.03 16.05 -8.30
N GLN A 411 9.85 17.09 -8.28
CA GLN A 411 10.83 17.40 -9.31
C GLN A 411 12.24 17.30 -8.77
N LEU A 412 13.09 16.60 -9.52
CA LEU A 412 14.50 16.40 -9.28
C LEU A 412 15.30 17.01 -10.43
N VAL A 413 16.22 17.93 -10.10
CA VAL A 413 17.15 18.55 -11.04
C VAL A 413 18.56 18.12 -10.67
N LEU A 414 19.18 17.31 -11.51
CA LEU A 414 20.50 16.72 -11.30
C LEU A 414 21.51 17.33 -12.27
N LYS A 415 22.72 17.62 -11.78
CA LYS A 415 23.86 18.03 -12.61
C LYS A 415 25.03 17.08 -12.35
N GLY A 416 25.64 16.55 -13.42
CA GLY A 416 26.83 15.70 -13.30
C GLY A 416 26.66 14.55 -12.30
N LEU A 417 25.58 13.78 -12.44
CA LEU A 417 25.30 12.61 -11.59
C LEU A 417 26.44 11.61 -11.75
N ALA A 418 27.05 11.12 -10.67
CA ALA A 418 28.13 10.12 -10.78
C ALA A 418 27.57 8.75 -11.16
N SER A 419 28.45 7.83 -11.57
CA SER A 419 28.07 6.41 -11.65
C SER A 419 27.72 5.88 -10.26
N GLY A 420 26.69 5.05 -10.17
CA GLY A 420 26.26 4.45 -8.91
C GLY A 420 24.79 4.03 -8.88
N LYS A 421 24.38 3.52 -7.72
CA LYS A 421 22.98 3.26 -7.36
C LYS A 421 22.42 4.46 -6.62
N TYR A 422 21.22 4.87 -6.99
CA TYR A 422 20.50 5.93 -6.30
C TYR A 422 19.07 5.48 -6.00
N TYR A 423 18.52 5.97 -4.89
CA TYR A 423 17.23 5.50 -4.37
C TYR A 423 16.19 6.62 -4.27
N ILE A 424 14.94 6.27 -4.56
CA ILE A 424 13.77 7.09 -4.27
C ILE A 424 12.78 6.19 -3.55
N ASP A 425 12.48 6.53 -2.31
CA ASP A 425 11.52 5.80 -1.48
C ASP A 425 10.21 6.58 -1.51
N THR A 426 9.12 5.93 -1.91
CA THR A 426 7.77 6.52 -1.96
C THR A 426 6.83 5.70 -1.09
N THR A 427 6.02 6.39 -0.30
CA THR A 427 4.95 5.81 0.52
C THR A 427 3.64 6.46 0.11
N GLY A 428 2.64 5.67 -0.25
CA GLY A 428 1.27 6.11 -0.45
C GLY A 428 0.35 5.49 0.59
N CYS A 429 -0.61 6.24 1.14
CA CYS A 429 -1.61 5.72 2.08
C CYS A 429 -3.01 6.25 1.76
N VAL A 430 -4.01 5.37 1.87
CA VAL A 430 -5.45 5.67 1.71
C VAL A 430 -6.13 5.38 3.05
N PRO A 431 -6.11 6.33 4.00
CA PRO A 431 -6.71 6.12 5.30
C PRO A 431 -8.24 6.11 5.21
N SER A 432 -8.88 5.19 5.93
CA SER A 432 -10.34 5.04 5.94
C SER A 432 -11.01 6.18 6.69
N HIS A 433 -12.05 6.78 6.08
CA HIS A 433 -12.90 7.81 6.70
C HIS A 433 -12.11 8.98 7.31
N PHE A 434 -11.06 9.41 6.61
CA PHE A 434 -10.13 10.45 7.10
C PHE A 434 -10.65 11.88 6.88
N TYR A 435 -11.43 12.10 5.83
CA TYR A 435 -12.02 13.40 5.48
C TYR A 435 -12.94 13.95 6.57
N ARG A 436 -12.88 15.26 6.79
CA ARG A 436 -13.80 16.02 7.63
C ARG A 436 -14.19 17.32 6.94
N GLU A 437 -15.42 17.78 7.10
CA GLU A 437 -15.85 19.07 6.50
C GLU A 437 -15.04 20.27 7.04
N ASP A 438 -14.51 20.16 8.26
CA ASP A 438 -13.67 21.18 8.91
C ASP A 438 -12.16 21.04 8.60
N GLY A 439 -11.77 20.15 7.69
CA GLY A 439 -10.39 19.93 7.27
C GLY A 439 -9.95 18.48 7.33
N PHE A 440 -8.89 18.18 8.07
CA PHE A 440 -8.36 16.81 8.17
C PHE A 440 -7.91 16.42 9.57
N ASN A 441 -7.88 15.10 9.84
CA ASN A 441 -7.39 14.58 11.11
C ASN A 441 -5.85 14.64 11.20
N LYS A 442 -5.32 15.77 11.67
CA LYS A 442 -3.88 16.00 11.81
C LYS A 442 -3.20 14.98 12.73
N THR A 443 -3.85 14.56 13.81
CA THR A 443 -3.30 13.56 14.73
C THR A 443 -3.10 12.23 14.01
N LEU A 444 -4.12 11.74 13.32
CA LEU A 444 -4.04 10.49 12.56
C LEU A 444 -3.00 10.56 11.43
N LEU A 445 -2.90 11.69 10.72
CA LEU A 445 -1.84 11.90 9.72
C LEU A 445 -0.46 11.71 10.34
N LEU A 446 -0.21 12.35 11.48
CA LEU A 446 1.08 12.26 12.15
C LEU A 446 1.35 10.85 12.68
N GLU A 447 0.34 10.13 13.15
CA GLU A 447 0.49 8.73 13.56
C GLU A 447 0.87 7.83 12.38
N ILE A 448 0.20 7.95 11.24
CA ILE A 448 0.51 7.20 10.00
C ILE A 448 1.96 7.49 9.56
N LEU A 449 2.33 8.77 9.48
CA LEU A 449 3.69 9.18 9.07
C LEU A 449 4.77 8.77 10.08
N ASN A 450 4.43 8.69 11.37
CA ASN A 450 5.38 8.32 12.42
C ASN A 450 5.52 6.81 12.61
N ALA A 451 4.55 5.99 12.16
CA ALA A 451 4.63 4.53 12.24
C ALA A 451 5.92 4.00 11.58
N GLN A 452 6.35 4.62 10.47
CA GLN A 452 7.63 4.30 9.80
C GLN A 452 8.86 4.65 10.66
N LYS A 453 8.80 5.74 11.44
CA LYS A 453 9.91 6.22 12.27
C LYS A 453 10.01 5.51 13.61
N LYS A 454 8.91 4.91 14.06
CA LYS A 454 8.79 4.18 15.32
C LYS A 454 8.17 2.81 15.04
N PRO A 455 8.87 1.93 14.32
CA PRO A 455 8.35 0.60 13.98
C PRO A 455 7.98 -0.20 15.22
N LEU A 456 6.96 -1.06 15.10
CA LEU A 456 6.59 -2.00 16.16
C LEU A 456 7.77 -2.88 16.57
N LYS A 457 7.81 -3.27 17.84
CA LYS A 457 8.70 -4.33 18.31
C LYS A 457 7.93 -5.65 18.30
N LEU A 458 8.53 -6.69 17.75
CA LEU A 458 7.96 -8.04 17.71
C LEU A 458 8.74 -8.91 18.69
N LYS A 459 8.04 -9.61 19.59
CA LYS A 459 8.67 -10.43 20.62
C LYS A 459 8.05 -11.83 20.69
N ALA A 460 8.90 -12.85 20.66
CA ALA A 460 8.52 -14.25 20.84
C ALA A 460 9.52 -14.91 21.81
N GLY A 461 9.04 -15.32 22.98
CA GLY A 461 9.93 -15.76 24.06
C GLY A 461 10.95 -14.68 24.43
N GLU A 462 12.24 -15.03 24.35
CA GLU A 462 13.37 -14.14 24.63
C GLU A 462 13.88 -13.37 23.40
N ILE A 463 13.36 -13.64 22.20
CA ILE A 463 13.79 -12.99 20.97
C ILE A 463 12.92 -11.75 20.73
N GLU A 464 13.56 -10.59 20.54
CA GLU A 464 12.92 -9.34 20.15
C GLU A 464 13.55 -8.81 18.87
N ILE A 465 12.71 -8.36 17.93
CA ILE A 465 13.15 -7.71 16.69
C ILE A 465 12.29 -6.47 16.40
N THR A 466 12.74 -5.64 15.47
CA THR A 466 11.98 -4.51 14.96
C THR A 466 11.20 -4.89 13.70
N ASN A 467 9.92 -4.51 13.61
CA ASN A 467 9.10 -4.69 12.42
C ASN A 467 9.65 -3.86 11.25
N GLY A 468 10.07 -4.52 10.18
CA GLY A 468 10.61 -3.87 8.97
C GLY A 468 9.56 -3.56 7.91
N ALA A 469 8.29 -3.93 8.14
CA ALA A 469 7.27 -3.97 7.11
C ALA A 469 6.79 -2.60 6.60
N MET A 470 7.05 -1.53 7.35
CA MET A 470 6.66 -0.15 7.02
C MET A 470 7.65 0.61 6.13
N SER A 471 8.72 -0.04 5.68
CA SER A 471 9.82 0.58 4.93
C SER A 471 9.88 0.10 3.47
N PRO A 472 9.97 1.02 2.49
CA PRO A 472 10.33 0.65 1.12
C PRO A 472 11.71 -0.03 1.07
N ARG A 473 11.81 -1.14 0.35
CA ARG A 473 13.03 -1.96 0.27
C ARG A 473 13.21 -2.62 -1.10
N GLU A 474 14.46 -2.98 -1.40
CA GLU A 474 14.80 -3.76 -2.59
C GLU A 474 14.31 -5.21 -2.37
N LEU A 475 13.59 -5.75 -3.36
CA LEU A 475 12.95 -7.06 -3.29
C LEU A 475 13.77 -8.14 -4.00
N ILE A 476 14.42 -7.77 -5.09
CA ILE A 476 15.36 -8.64 -5.82
C ILE A 476 16.70 -7.95 -5.80
N GLN A 477 17.74 -8.66 -5.36
CA GLN A 477 19.11 -8.15 -5.42
C GLN A 477 19.50 -7.90 -6.89
N THR A 478 19.50 -6.65 -7.30
CA THR A 478 19.80 -6.25 -8.67
C THR A 478 21.31 -6.14 -8.87
N ASN A 479 21.89 -7.04 -9.68
CA ASN A 479 23.23 -6.84 -10.21
C ASN A 479 23.14 -5.80 -11.34
N LEU A 480 23.58 -4.57 -11.08
CA LEU A 480 23.55 -3.48 -12.05
C LEU A 480 24.76 -3.48 -13.01
N ASP A 481 25.70 -4.40 -12.80
CA ASP A 481 26.96 -4.51 -13.57
C ASP A 481 26.81 -5.31 -14.87
N SER A 482 25.58 -5.65 -15.28
CA SER A 482 25.22 -6.31 -16.55
C SER A 482 24.38 -5.41 -17.46
#